data_AF-A0A1F9WH94-F1
#
_entry.id   AF-A0A1F9WH94-F1
#
_cell.length_a   1.000
_cell.length_b   1.000
_cell.length_c   1.000
_cell.angle_alpha   90.00
_cell.angle_beta   90.00
_cell.angle_gamma   90.00
#
_symmetry.space_group_name_H-M   'P 1'
#
loop_
_entity.id
_entity.type
_entity.pdbx_description
1 polymer ?
#
loop_
_entity_poly.entity_id
_entity_poly.type
_entity_poly.pdbx_seq_one_letter_code
_entity_poly.pdbx_strand_id
1 'polypeptide(L)'
;MGDNRKEKVTATILQNVLVLGVGSNLGQGLSSAQAKAKAKDESADQSFSSKMGLSLALNPNEAQYLSLSLKQGDVAVVVRGLGDVELHPMEIASFKRLIK
;
A
#
# COMPACT_ATOMS: atom_id res chain seq x y z
N MET A 1 37.01 9.40 -11.27
CA MET A 1 36.18 8.23 -10.91
C MET A 1 35.18 8.70 -9.86
N GLY A 2 33.88 8.74 -10.16
CA GLY A 2 32.86 9.12 -9.17
C GLY A 2 31.66 9.80 -9.81
N ASP A 3 30.86 9.04 -10.55
CA ASP A 3 29.60 9.53 -11.10
C ASP A 3 28.57 9.65 -9.95
N ASN A 4 28.61 10.79 -9.25
CA ASN A 4 27.84 11.08 -8.03
C ASN A 4 26.38 11.47 -8.34
N ARG A 5 25.78 10.82 -9.34
CA ARG A 5 24.40 11.11 -9.78
C ARG A 5 23.42 10.47 -8.81
N LYS A 6 22.53 11.29 -8.23
CA LYS A 6 21.39 10.81 -7.43
C LYS A 6 20.48 9.99 -8.35
N GLU A 7 20.30 8.71 -8.05
CA GLU A 7 19.45 7.80 -8.79
C GLU A 7 18.12 7.61 -8.05
N LYS A 8 17.02 7.46 -8.79
CA LYS A 8 15.75 7.04 -8.18
C LYS A 8 15.85 5.55 -7.87
N VAL A 9 15.47 5.22 -6.64
CA VAL A 9 15.62 3.90 -6.08
C VAL A 9 14.31 3.51 -5.43
N THR A 10 13.87 2.28 -5.65
CA THR A 10 12.68 1.73 -5.00
C THR A 10 13.12 0.74 -3.93
N ALA A 11 12.66 0.97 -2.70
CA ALA A 11 12.92 0.10 -1.57
C ALA A 11 11.59 -0.42 -1.02
N THR A 12 11.57 -1.70 -0.65
CA THR A 12 10.43 -2.27 0.04
C THR A 12 10.52 -1.92 1.51
N ILE A 13 9.64 -1.05 1.98
CA ILE A 13 9.60 -0.59 3.37
C ILE A 13 8.69 -1.46 4.26
N LEU A 14 7.70 -2.12 3.67
CA LEU A 14 6.71 -2.94 4.37
C LEU A 14 6.44 -4.20 3.56
N GLN A 15 6.36 -5.34 4.25
CA GLN A 15 6.00 -6.63 3.68
C GLN A 15 4.97 -7.30 4.58
N ASN A 16 4.10 -8.11 3.97
CA ASN A 16 3.09 -8.89 4.68
C ASN A 16 2.16 -8.05 5.58
N VAL A 17 1.66 -6.94 5.02
CA VAL A 17 0.74 -6.05 5.73
C VAL A 17 -0.70 -6.57 5.58
N LEU A 18 -1.45 -6.59 6.67
CA LEU A 18 -2.87 -6.92 6.66
C LEU A 18 -3.70 -5.70 6.21
N VAL A 19 -4.50 -5.90 5.17
CA VAL A 19 -5.46 -4.89 4.70
C VAL A 19 -6.74 -5.04 5.51
N LEU A 20 -7.11 -3.99 6.25
CA LEU A 20 -8.33 -3.95 7.06
C LEU A 20 -9.55 -3.51 6.24
N GLY A 21 -9.33 -2.69 5.22
CA GLY A 21 -10.42 -2.16 4.40
C GLY A 21 -9.91 -1.51 3.13
N VAL A 22 -10.74 -1.56 2.09
CA VAL A 22 -10.51 -0.94 0.79
C VAL A 22 -11.73 -0.08 0.44
N GLY A 23 -11.51 1.14 -0.06
CA GLY A 23 -12.59 2.02 -0.51
C GLY A 23 -13.32 2.75 0.63
N SER A 24 -14.66 2.82 0.55
CA SER A 24 -15.54 3.54 1.48
C SER A 24 -15.65 2.92 2.87
N ASN A 25 -15.27 1.64 3.01
CA ASN A 25 -15.39 0.90 4.26
C ASN A 25 -14.01 0.72 4.93
N LEU A 26 -13.47 1.84 5.43
CA LEU A 26 -12.15 1.94 6.07
C LEU A 26 -12.11 1.43 7.53
N GLY A 27 -13.03 0.55 7.93
CA GLY A 27 -13.07 0.00 9.28
C GLY A 27 -13.63 0.96 10.34
N GLN A 28 -14.55 1.86 9.95
CA GLN A 28 -15.09 2.94 10.80
C GLN A 28 -16.05 2.48 11.92
N GLY A 29 -16.02 1.23 12.37
CA GLY A 29 -16.87 0.77 13.47
C GLY A 29 -18.37 0.88 13.20
N LEU A 30 -18.79 0.76 11.94
CA LEU A 30 -20.20 0.80 11.56
C LEU A 30 -20.92 -0.46 12.06
N SER A 31 -22.02 -0.27 12.79
CA SER A 31 -22.87 -1.38 13.21
C SER A 31 -23.45 -2.12 11.98
N SER A 32 -23.74 -3.41 12.13
CA SER A 32 -24.24 -4.29 11.06
C SER A 32 -25.51 -3.79 10.37
N ALA A 33 -26.31 -2.94 11.04
CA ALA A 33 -27.47 -2.28 10.47
C ALA A 33 -27.11 -1.10 9.53
N GLN A 34 -26.04 -0.35 9.85
CA GLN A 34 -25.57 0.78 9.04
C GLN A 34 -24.73 0.35 7.84
N ALA A 35 -24.02 -0.79 7.94
CA ALA A 35 -23.29 -1.40 6.83
C ALA A 35 -24.23 -1.84 5.69
N LYS A 36 -25.41 -2.38 6.01
CA LYS A 36 -26.40 -2.81 5.00
C LYS A 36 -27.11 -1.65 4.30
N ALA A 37 -27.28 -0.51 4.98
CA ALA A 37 -27.88 0.68 4.39
C ALA A 37 -26.93 1.35 3.37
N LYS A 38 -25.63 1.45 3.68
CA LYS A 38 -24.63 2.00 2.75
C LYS A 38 -24.22 1.04 1.62
N ALA A 39 -24.29 -0.27 1.83
CA ALA A 39 -23.96 -1.25 0.80
C ALA A 39 -24.87 -1.20 -0.45
N LYS A 40 -26.11 -0.70 -0.31
CA LYS A 40 -27.03 -0.55 -1.45
C LYS A 40 -26.69 0.66 -2.32
N ASP A 41 -26.24 1.76 -1.73
CA ASP A 41 -25.88 2.97 -2.48
C ASP A 41 -24.45 2.91 -3.06
N GLU A 42 -23.53 2.15 -2.46
CA GLU A 42 -22.12 2.12 -2.88
C GLU A 42 -21.83 1.22 -4.09
N SER A 43 -22.74 0.32 -4.47
CA SER A 43 -22.48 -0.68 -5.53
C SER A 43 -22.34 -0.10 -6.94
N ALA A 44 -22.78 1.15 -7.18
CA ALA A 44 -22.64 1.83 -8.48
C ALA A 44 -21.39 2.73 -8.59
N ASP A 45 -20.86 3.24 -7.47
CA ASP A 45 -19.75 4.22 -7.47
C ASP A 45 -18.36 3.61 -7.20
N GLN A 46 -18.29 2.32 -6.86
CA GLN A 46 -17.01 1.65 -6.54
C GLN A 46 -16.05 1.49 -7.73
N SER A 47 -16.48 1.69 -8.98
CA SER A 47 -15.63 1.45 -10.16
C SER A 47 -14.75 2.65 -10.58
N PHE A 48 -14.99 3.89 -10.12
CA PHE A 48 -14.28 5.06 -10.66
C PHE A 48 -13.95 6.16 -9.65
N SER A 49 -13.91 5.88 -8.34
CA SER A 49 -13.37 6.87 -7.39
C SER A 49 -11.84 6.88 -7.45
N SER A 50 -11.27 7.94 -8.00
CA SER A 50 -9.83 8.21 -8.10
C SER A 50 -9.12 8.40 -6.75
N LYS A 51 -9.82 8.24 -5.62
CA LYS A 51 -9.29 8.20 -4.26
C LYS A 51 -9.79 6.94 -3.54
N MET A 52 -9.31 5.79 -3.99
CA MET A 52 -9.45 4.55 -3.24
C MET A 52 -8.51 4.58 -2.03
N GLY A 53 -9.07 4.79 -0.84
CA GLY A 53 -8.32 4.68 0.42
C GLY A 53 -8.07 3.22 0.78
N LEU A 54 -6.90 2.92 1.32
CA LEU A 54 -6.53 1.60 1.87
C LEU A 54 -6.27 1.77 3.37
N SER A 55 -7.02 1.04 4.20
CA SER A 55 -6.73 0.93 5.64
C SER A 55 -5.83 -0.27 5.88
N LEU A 56 -4.66 -0.02 6.45
CA LEU A 56 -3.65 -1.04 6.75
C LEU A 56 -3.52 -1.21 8.27
N ALA A 57 -3.42 -2.46 8.74
CA ALA A 57 -3.02 -2.73 10.11
C ALA A 57 -1.49 -2.61 10.20
N LEU A 58 -1.00 -1.56 10.86
CA LEU A 58 0.42 -1.26 10.99
C LEU A 58 0.80 -1.06 12.44
N ASN A 59 2.03 -1.40 12.77
CA ASN A 59 2.65 -1.00 14.02
C ASN A 59 2.97 0.51 14.02
N PRO A 60 3.08 1.17 15.19
CA PRO A 60 3.39 2.61 15.25
C PRO A 60 4.65 3.02 14.47
N ASN A 61 5.69 2.19 14.51
CA ASN A 61 6.94 2.42 13.76
C ASN A 61 6.73 2.33 12.24
N GLU A 62 5.98 1.33 11.78
CA GLU A 62 5.66 1.11 10.36
C GLU A 62 4.79 2.24 9.80
N ALA A 63 3.82 2.70 10.60
CA ALA A 63 2.97 3.84 10.25
C ALA A 63 3.80 5.13 10.08
N GLN A 64 4.84 5.33 10.89
CA GLN A 64 5.76 6.46 10.73
C GLN A 64 6.57 6.36 9.43
N TYR A 65 7.11 5.17 9.12
CA TYR A 65 7.85 4.96 7.86
C TYR A 65 6.97 5.17 6.63
N LEU A 66 5.72 4.72 6.67
CA LEU A 66 4.75 4.95 5.61
C LEU A 66 4.45 6.45 5.46
N SER A 67 4.19 7.15 6.56
CA SER A 67 3.91 8.59 6.57
C SER A 67 5.07 9.43 6.01
N LEU A 68 6.32 9.04 6.33
CA LEU A 68 7.51 9.66 5.74
C LEU A 68 7.57 9.41 4.24
N SER A 69 7.35 8.17 3.82
CA SER A 69 7.45 7.76 2.41
C SER A 69 6.41 8.46 1.53
N LEU A 70 5.18 8.64 2.04
CA LEU A 70 4.13 9.42 1.37
C LEU A 70 4.50 10.90 1.15
N LYS A 71 5.31 11.49 2.04
CA LYS A 71 5.77 12.86 1.89
C LYS A 71 6.98 12.98 0.97
N GLN A 72 7.81 11.95 0.93
CA GLN A 72 9.09 11.99 0.24
C GLN A 72 9.00 11.55 -1.22
N GLY A 73 8.01 10.73 -1.59
CA GLY A 73 7.85 10.28 -2.97
C GLY A 73 6.62 9.39 -3.19
N ASP A 74 6.68 8.63 -4.27
CA ASP A 74 5.59 7.75 -4.70
C ASP A 74 5.61 6.43 -3.94
N VAL A 75 4.47 6.04 -3.39
CA VAL A 75 4.28 4.76 -2.71
C VAL A 75 3.39 3.88 -3.57
N ALA A 76 3.87 2.67 -3.87
CA ALA A 76 3.10 1.65 -4.57
C ALA A 76 2.85 0.47 -3.63
N VAL A 77 1.63 -0.06 -3.66
CA VAL A 77 1.23 -1.28 -2.94
C VAL A 77 0.93 -2.35 -3.98
N VAL A 78 1.52 -3.53 -3.81
CA VAL A 78 1.37 -4.66 -4.73
C VAL A 78 0.83 -5.85 -3.96
N VAL A 79 -0.19 -6.50 -4.51
CA VAL A 79 -0.72 -7.75 -3.98
C VAL A 79 0.17 -8.90 -4.45
N ARG A 80 0.56 -9.78 -3.53
CA ARG A 80 1.37 -10.96 -3.85
C ARG A 80 0.57 -11.96 -4.69
N GLY A 81 1.29 -12.77 -5.46
CA GLY A 81 0.69 -13.86 -6.23
C GLY A 81 0.03 -14.91 -5.32
N LEU A 82 -1.01 -15.57 -5.83
CA LEU A 82 -1.67 -16.68 -5.12
C LEU A 82 -0.66 -17.83 -4.94
N GLY A 83 -0.26 -18.09 -3.69
CA GLY A 83 0.73 -19.12 -3.33
C GLY A 83 2.09 -18.58 -2.88
N ASP A 84 2.33 -17.27 -2.98
CA ASP A 84 3.56 -16.63 -2.51
C ASP A 84 3.45 -16.25 -1.02
N VAL A 85 3.79 -17.22 -0.16
CA VAL A 85 3.70 -17.11 1.31
C VAL A 85 5.07 -16.87 1.95
N GLU A 86 6.16 -17.07 1.20
CA GLU A 86 7.51 -16.90 1.72
C GLU A 86 7.86 -15.42 1.88
N LEU A 87 8.68 -15.11 2.89
CA LEU A 87 9.11 -13.75 3.17
C LEU A 87 10.61 -13.67 2.93
N HIS A 88 10.96 -13.12 1.77
CA HIS A 88 12.34 -12.83 1.40
C HIS A 88 12.61 -11.34 1.51
N PRO A 89 13.75 -10.92 2.10
CA PRO A 89 14.18 -9.54 2.05
C PRO A 89 14.28 -9.11 0.58
N MET A 90 13.48 -8.12 0.18
CA MET A 90 13.56 -7.60 -1.18
C MET A 90 14.74 -6.64 -1.28
N GLU A 91 15.62 -6.91 -2.23
CA GLU A 91 16.70 -5.99 -2.53
C GLU A 91 16.18 -4.66 -3.05
N ILE A 92 16.95 -3.62 -2.76
CA ILE A 92 16.73 -2.29 -3.29
C ILE A 92 16.88 -2.33 -4.82
N ALA A 93 15.79 -1.99 -5.52
CA ALA A 93 15.77 -1.94 -6.97
C ALA A 93 16.31 -0.58 -7.46
N SER A 94 17.35 -0.64 -8.30
CA SER A 94 17.96 0.50 -9.00
C SER A 94 18.12 0.11 -10.47
N PHE A 95 18.07 1.08 -11.38
CA PHE A 95 18.26 0.83 -12.81
C PHE A 95 19.62 0.17 -13.11
N LYS A 96 20.67 0.54 -12.37
CA LYS A 96 21.98 -0.10 -12.47
C LYS A 96 22.00 -1.56 -12.01
N ARG A 97 21.07 -1.96 -11.12
CA ARG A 97 20.93 -3.35 -10.67
C ARG A 97 20.02 -4.18 -11.58
N LEU A 98 19.12 -3.53 -12.32
CA LEU A 98 18.15 -4.16 -13.22
C LEU A 98 18.75 -4.56 -14.57
N ILE A 99 19.73 -3.80 -15.08
CA ILE A 99 20.39 -4.06 -16.36
C ILE A 99 21.86 -4.38 -16.05
N LYS A 100 22.26 -5.64 -16.26
CA LYS A 100 23.66 -6.09 -16.14
C LYS A 100 24.38 -5.97 -17.47
#